data_AF-A0A401TUL5-F1
#
_entry.id   AF-A0A401TUL5-F1
#
_cell.length_a   1.000
_cell.length_b   1.000
_cell.length_c   1.000
_cell.angle_alpha   90.00
_cell.angle_beta   90.00
_cell.angle_gamma   90.00
#
_symmetry.space_group_name_H-M   'P 1'
#
loop_
_entity.id
_entity.type
_entity.pdbx_description
1 polymer ?
#
loop_
_entity_poly.entity_id
_entity_poly.type
_entity_poly.pdbx_seq_one_letter_code
_entity_poly.pdbx_strand_id
1 'polypeptide(L)' 'MVADGAQPMKRAYDAVLFDLLTALLDSWTLWNKVAGSDEAGLRWRAEYLKNTYATGRYRP' A
#
# COMPACT_ATOMS: atom_id res chain seq x y z
N MET A 1 -29.04 36.51 -3.82
CA MET A 1 -29.49 35.15 -3.46
C MET A 1 -28.24 34.36 -3.11
N VAL A 2 -28.01 34.09 -1.82
CA VAL A 2 -26.78 33.44 -1.33
C VAL A 2 -27.09 31.96 -1.16
N ALA A 3 -26.41 31.09 -1.90
CA ALA A 3 -26.27 29.68 -1.56
C ALA A 3 -24.99 29.15 -2.22
N ASP A 4 -24.01 28.77 -1.42
CA ASP A 4 -23.80 27.34 -1.19
C ASP A 4 -22.82 27.09 -0.05
N GLY A 5 -23.35 26.56 1.05
CA GLY A 5 -22.60 26.10 2.22
C GLY A 5 -22.39 24.60 2.16
N ALA A 6 -21.64 24.12 1.15
CA ALA A 6 -21.18 22.74 1.15
C ALA A 6 -20.06 22.59 2.19
N GLN A 7 -20.36 21.95 3.32
CA GLN A 7 -19.35 21.57 4.33
C GLN A 7 -18.30 20.67 3.67
N PRO A 8 -16.99 21.00 3.78
CA PRO A 8 -15.95 20.18 3.15
C PRO A 8 -15.93 18.79 3.80
N MET A 9 -16.16 17.76 3.00
CA MET A 9 -16.01 16.36 3.38
C MET A 9 -14.63 16.15 4.01
N LYS A 10 -14.60 15.79 5.29
CA LYS A 10 -13.36 15.47 6.00
C LYS A 10 -12.72 14.25 5.34
N ARG A 11 -11.61 14.45 4.63
CA ARG A 11 -10.88 13.35 3.99
C ARG A 11 -10.30 12.46 5.09
N ALA A 12 -10.57 11.15 5.01
CA ALA A 12 -10.07 10.18 5.99
C ALA A 12 -8.55 9.96 5.87
N TYR A 13 -8.00 10.16 4.67
CA TYR A 13 -6.58 10.00 4.37
C TYR A 13 -6.14 11.04 3.33
N ASP A 14 -4.90 11.52 3.48
CA ASP A 14 -4.28 12.49 2.55
C ASP A 14 -3.70 11.80 1.30
N ALA A 15 -3.25 10.55 1.43
CA ALA A 15 -2.77 9.72 0.33
C ALA A 15 -2.94 8.22 0.66
N VAL A 16 -3.10 7.40 -0.37
CA VAL A 16 -3.07 5.94 -0.27
C VAL A 16 -2.02 5.43 -1.24
N LEU A 17 -1.09 4.61 -0.75
CA LEU A 17 -0.03 4.01 -1.55
C LEU A 17 -0.28 2.52 -1.69
N PHE A 18 -0.24 2.04 -2.93
CA PHE A 18 -0.21 0.62 -3.25
C PHE A 18 1.12 0.32 -3.91
N ASP A 19 1.75 -0.79 -3.54
CA ASP A 19 2.85 -1.29 -4.35
C ASP A 19 2.29 -1.82 -5.69
N LEU A 20 3.03 -1.60 -6.78
CA LEU A 20 2.59 -1.93 -8.13
C LEU A 20 2.25 -3.42 -8.30
N LEU A 21 2.95 -4.31 -7.59
CA LEU A 21 2.67 -5.74 -7.67
C LEU A 21 1.31 -6.05 -7.06
N THR A 22 0.93 -5.42 -5.93
CA THR A 22 -0.40 -5.62 -5.34
C THR A 22 -1.52 -4.94 -6.15
N ALA A 23 -1.23 -3.84 -6.84
CA ALA A 23 -2.23 -3.12 -7.65
C ALA A 23 -2.57 -3.83 -8.98
N LEU A 24 -1.61 -4.58 -9.54
CA LEU A 24 -1.75 -5.22 -10.86
C LEU A 24 -1.88 -6.75 -10.80
N LEU A 25 -1.34 -7.39 -9.74
CA LEU A 25 -1.31 -8.84 -9.57
C LEU A 25 -1.77 -9.24 -8.17
N ASP A 26 -2.32 -10.44 -8.04
CA ASP A 26 -2.43 -11.11 -6.73
C ASP A 26 -1.03 -11.56 -6.28
N SER A 27 -0.22 -10.57 -5.95
CA SER A 27 1.13 -10.77 -5.44
C SER A 27 1.07 -11.56 -4.13
N TRP A 28 0.00 -11.39 -3.33
CA TRP A 28 -0.13 -12.03 -2.03
C TRP A 28 -0.07 -13.55 -2.13
N THR A 29 -0.91 -14.14 -2.97
CA THR A 29 -0.95 -15.58 -3.22
C THR A 29 0.34 -16.07 -3.88
N LEU A 30 0.90 -15.30 -4.82
CA LEU A 30 2.15 -15.68 -5.51
C LEU A 30 3.30 -15.84 -4.52
N TRP A 31 3.49 -14.85 -3.65
CA TRP A 31 4.55 -14.85 -2.65
C TRP A 31 4.39 -15.98 -1.63
N ASN A 32 3.16 -16.32 -1.20
CA ASN A 32 2.93 -17.47 -0.32
C ASN A 32 3.33 -18.79 -0.99
N LYS A 33 2.96 -18.96 -2.27
CA LYS A 33 3.32 -20.15 -3.05
C LYS A 33 4.83 -20.31 -3.19
N VAL A 34 5.55 -19.22 -3.49
CA VAL A 34 7.00 -19.24 -3.63
C VAL A 34 7.71 -19.46 -2.29
N ALA A 35 7.21 -18.87 -1.21
CA ALA A 35 7.77 -19.04 0.12
C ALA A 35 7.43 -20.40 0.77
N GLY A 36 6.49 -21.15 0.18
CA GLY A 36 6.06 -22.47 0.63
C GLY A 36 5.12 -22.47 1.85
N SER A 37 4.84 -21.31 2.44
CA SER A 37 3.82 -21.14 3.47
C SER A 37 3.38 -19.67 3.59
N ASP A 38 2.21 -19.44 4.17
CA ASP A 38 1.68 -18.11 4.43
C ASP A 38 2.55 -17.33 5.42
N GLU A 39 3.04 -17.99 6.48
CA GLU A 39 3.93 -17.38 7.47
C GLU A 39 5.28 -16.99 6.85
N ALA A 40 5.85 -17.85 5.99
CA ALA A 40 7.10 -17.54 5.29
C ALA A 40 6.90 -16.38 4.31
N GLY A 41 5.81 -16.37 3.55
CA GLY A 41 5.45 -15.29 2.64
C GLY A 41 5.27 -13.95 3.36
N LEU A 42 4.65 -13.97 4.55
CA LEU A 42 4.50 -12.79 5.40
C LEU A 42 5.86 -12.25 5.87
N ARG A 43 6.76 -13.12 6.35
CA ARG A 43 8.11 -12.72 6.77
C ARG A 43 8.90 -12.08 5.62
N TRP A 44 8.89 -12.70 4.45
CA TRP A 44 9.61 -12.19 3.28
C TRP A 44 9.10 -10.81 2.84
N ARG A 45 7.78 -10.62 2.79
CA ARG A 45 7.19 -9.32 2.47
C ARG A 45 7.55 -8.24 3.47
N ALA A 46 7.54 -8.54 4.77
CA ALA A 46 7.92 -7.58 5.79
C ALA A 46 9.34 -7.05 5.55
N GLU A 47 10.29 -7.93 5.24
CA GLU A 47 11.68 -7.52 4.92
C GLU A 47 11.78 -6.78 3.59
N TYR A 48 11.07 -7.23 2.55
CA TYR A 48 11.00 -6.52 1.26
C TYR A 48 10.49 -5.08 1.43
N LEU A 49 9.42 -4.86 2.19
CA LEU A 49 8.85 -3.54 2.42
C LEU A 49 9.81 -2.66 3.22
N LYS A 50 10.47 -3.20 4.26
CA LYS A 50 11.51 -2.47 5.00
C LYS A 50 12.61 -1.97 4.05
N ASN A 51 13.11 -2.84 3.17
CA ASN A 51 14.14 -2.48 2.21
C ASN A 51 13.65 -1.43 1.20
N THR A 52 12.42 -1.58 0.70
CA THR A 52 11.82 -0.67 -0.29
C THR A 52 11.63 0.73 0.29
N TYR A 53 11.11 0.82 1.51
CA TYR A 53 10.86 2.10 2.18
C TYR A 53 12.09 2.71 2.86
N ALA A 54 13.20 1.97 2.98
CA ALA A 54 14.47 2.52 3.44
C ALA A 54 15.13 3.45 2.40
N THR A 55 14.63 3.48 1.16
CA THR A 55 15.17 4.30 0.05
C THR A 55 14.99 5.81 0.22
N GLY A 56 14.36 6.24 1.32
CA GLY A 56 14.19 7.65 1.68
C GLY A 56 12.78 8.17 1.42
N ARG A 57 12.59 9.46 1.67
CA ARG A 57 11.26 10.08 1.62
C ARG A 57 10.80 10.20 0.17
N TYR A 58 9.63 9.64 -0.14
CA TYR A 58 8.99 9.82 -1.45
C TYR A 58 8.90 11.31 -1.78
N ARG A 59 9.37 11.68 -2.98
CA ARG A 59 9.29 13.03 -3.54
C ARG A 59 8.44 12.94 -4.81
N PRO A 60 7.21 13.50 -4.79
CA PRO A 60 6.34 13.56 -5.96
C PRO A 60 6.94 14.37 -7.11
#